data_AF-A0A9N7YKG2-F1
#
_entry.id   AF-A0A9N7YKG2-F1
#
_cell.length_a   1.000
_cell.length_b   1.000
_cell.length_c   1.000
_cell.angle_alpha   90.00
_cell.angle_beta   90.00
_cell.angle_gamma   90.00
#
_symmetry.space_group_name_H-M   'P 1'
#
loop_
_entity.id
_entity.type
_entity.pdbx_description
1 polymer ?
#
loop_
_entity_poly.entity_id
_entity_poly.type
_entity_poly.pdbx_seq_one_letter_code
_entity_poly.pdbx_strand_id
1 'polypeptide(L)'
;MKITSRATWVWSSIGDDDTSNHAEVISDLDVDLTNMVRFHEAFQYLDQTCLVFERLDMSLFDLLEQREWEHRPLDEIRPVAKQLLVALDALKGLGVLHTDIKPDNVMFVNRKD
;
A
#
# COMPACT_ATOMS: atom_id res chain seq x y z
N MET A 1 -7.18 -5.26 4.73
CA MET A 1 -6.26 -4.10 4.73
C MET A 1 -5.43 -4.19 3.47
N LYS A 2 -4.98 -3.06 2.93
CA LYS A 2 -4.05 -2.99 1.81
C LYS A 2 -2.93 -1.99 2.10
N ILE A 3 -1.72 -2.29 1.62
CA ILE A 3 -0.60 -1.34 1.67
C ILE A 3 -0.66 -0.42 0.46
N THR A 4 -0.48 0.88 0.70
CA THR A 4 -0.36 1.95 -0.31
C THR A 4 0.98 2.65 -0.16
N SER A 5 1.37 3.48 -1.11
CA SER A 5 2.54 4.35 -0.98
C SER A 5 2.25 5.72 -1.58
N ARG A 6 2.79 6.77 -0.98
CA ARG A 6 2.77 8.14 -1.54
C ARG A 6 3.91 8.38 -2.55
N ALA A 7 4.47 7.33 -3.16
CA ALA A 7 5.55 7.33 -4.16
C ALA A 7 7.00 7.32 -3.63
N THR A 8 7.34 6.36 -2.77
CA THR A 8 8.74 5.95 -2.58
C THR A 8 8.82 4.42 -2.57
N TRP A 9 9.41 3.81 -3.60
CA TRP A 9 9.74 2.38 -3.67
C TRP A 9 11.17 2.28 -4.18
N VAL A 10 12.01 1.45 -3.56
CA VAL A 10 13.41 1.28 -3.97
C VAL A 10 13.62 -0.14 -4.50
N TRP A 11 14.18 -0.24 -5.70
CA TRP A 11 14.47 -1.49 -6.39
C TRP A 11 15.96 -1.85 -6.22
N SER A 12 16.26 -3.13 -6.06
CA SER A 12 17.67 -3.57 -5.98
C SER A 12 18.35 -3.72 -7.36
N SER A 13 17.68 -3.45 -8.49
CA SER A 13 18.23 -3.77 -9.83
C SER A 13 17.79 -2.90 -11.02
N ILE A 14 17.15 -1.74 -10.85
CA ILE A 14 16.77 -0.87 -11.98
C ILE A 14 17.25 0.55 -11.73
N GLY A 15 18.04 1.09 -12.66
CA GLY A 15 18.58 2.45 -12.60
C GLY A 15 17.49 3.51 -12.64
N ASP A 16 17.67 4.53 -11.82
CA ASP A 16 16.79 5.68 -11.61
C ASP A 16 16.53 6.47 -12.92
N ASP A 17 15.35 6.33 -13.56
CA ASP A 17 14.72 7.46 -14.28
C ASP A 17 13.24 7.28 -14.75
N ASP A 18 12.46 6.29 -14.28
CA ASP A 18 11.09 6.14 -14.80
C ASP A 18 10.04 5.85 -13.72
N THR A 19 9.43 6.93 -13.24
CA THR A 19 8.26 6.90 -12.36
C THR A 19 7.06 6.14 -12.94
N SER A 20 6.94 6.06 -14.26
CA SER A 20 5.86 5.33 -14.96
C SER A 20 6.01 3.82 -14.79
N ASN A 21 7.25 3.35 -14.65
CA ASN A 21 7.59 1.94 -14.48
C ASN A 21 7.25 1.40 -13.07
N HIS A 22 7.07 2.27 -12.07
CA HIS A 22 6.89 1.83 -10.67
C HIS A 22 5.52 1.25 -10.37
N ALA A 23 4.45 1.81 -10.95
CA ALA A 23 3.09 1.33 -10.75
C ALA A 23 2.79 0.08 -11.63
N GLU A 24 3.51 -0.06 -12.75
CA GLU A 24 3.38 -1.20 -13.65
C GLU A 24 3.91 -2.49 -13.01
N VAL A 25 5.01 -2.44 -12.26
CA VAL A 25 5.54 -3.67 -11.62
C VAL A 25 4.63 -4.22 -10.51
N ILE A 26 3.92 -3.35 -9.79
CA ILE A 26 2.89 -3.81 -8.83
C ILE A 26 1.58 -4.22 -9.52
N SER A 27 1.40 -3.92 -10.82
CA SER A 27 0.26 -4.39 -11.59
C SER A 27 0.33 -5.89 -11.91
N ASP A 28 1.55 -6.46 -11.92
CA ASP A 28 1.78 -7.90 -12.08
C ASP A 28 1.40 -8.72 -10.83
N LEU A 29 1.19 -8.06 -9.69
CA LEU A 29 0.77 -8.74 -8.46
C LEU A 29 -0.70 -9.14 -8.55
N ASP A 30 -1.00 -10.36 -8.11
CA ASP A 30 -2.37 -10.71 -7.74
C ASP A 30 -2.74 -9.94 -6.46
N VAL A 31 -3.33 -8.77 -6.64
CA VAL A 31 -3.74 -7.85 -5.56
C VAL A 31 -4.79 -8.43 -4.63
N ASP A 32 -5.49 -9.50 -5.03
CA ASP A 32 -6.48 -10.19 -4.19
C ASP A 32 -5.80 -11.19 -3.24
N LEU A 33 -4.56 -11.60 -3.53
CA LEU A 33 -3.76 -12.50 -2.69
C LEU A 33 -2.66 -11.79 -1.90
N THR A 34 -2.28 -10.57 -2.29
CA THR A 34 -1.06 -9.91 -1.80
C THR A 34 -1.31 -8.78 -0.82
N ASN A 35 -2.56 -8.41 -0.50
CA ASN A 35 -2.89 -7.21 0.30
C ASN A 35 -2.21 -5.93 -0.23
N MET A 36 -1.97 -5.86 -1.53
CA MET A 36 -1.49 -4.66 -2.22
C MET A 36 -2.66 -3.88 -2.81
N VAL A 37 -2.55 -2.55 -2.81
CA VAL A 37 -3.50 -1.69 -3.53
C VAL A 37 -3.47 -1.99 -5.02
N ARG A 38 -4.66 -2.13 -5.62
CA ARG A 38 -4.85 -2.34 -7.03
C ARG A 38 -4.61 -1.03 -7.76
N PHE A 39 -3.57 -1.03 -8.58
CA PHE A 39 -3.34 0.00 -9.59
C PHE A 39 -4.26 -0.26 -10.79
N HIS A 40 -4.88 0.79 -11.31
CA HIS A 40 -5.76 0.72 -12.48
C HIS A 40 -5.08 1.26 -13.73
N GLU A 41 -4.57 2.50 -13.65
CA GLU A 41 -3.94 3.18 -14.78
C GLU A 41 -3.12 4.39 -14.31
N ALA A 42 -2.22 4.85 -15.18
CA ALA A 42 -1.56 6.13 -15.05
C ALA A 42 -1.86 6.98 -16.30
N PHE A 43 -2.09 8.27 -16.10
CA PHE A 43 -2.32 9.21 -17.20
C PHE A 43 -1.66 10.56 -16.93
N GLN A 44 -1.45 11.35 -17.98
CA GLN A 44 -0.91 12.71 -17.88
C GLN A 44 -2.05 13.73 -17.83
N TYR A 45 -2.01 14.67 -16.88
CA TYR A 45 -2.92 15.81 -16.81
C TYR A 45 -2.17 17.05 -16.32
N LEU A 46 -2.21 18.13 -17.11
CA LEU A 46 -1.50 19.38 -16.84
C LEU A 46 0.00 19.17 -16.54
N ASP A 47 0.67 18.34 -17.35
CA ASP A 47 2.09 17.95 -17.19
C ASP A 47 2.41 17.27 -15.83
N GLN A 48 1.39 16.69 -15.19
CA GLN A 48 1.53 15.88 -13.98
C GLN A 48 1.10 14.44 -14.27
N THR A 49 1.86 13.48 -13.74
CA THR A 49 1.47 12.08 -13.77
C THR A 49 0.42 11.84 -12.69
N CYS A 50 -0.77 11.43 -13.11
CA CYS A 50 -1.85 11.01 -12.23
C CYS A 50 -1.91 9.48 -12.17
N LEU A 51 -1.96 8.93 -10.96
CA LEU A 51 -2.07 7.48 -10.72
C LEU A 51 -3.47 7.16 -10.19
N VAL A 52 -4.11 6.17 -10.79
CA VAL A 52 -5.46 5.72 -10.42
C VAL A 52 -5.36 4.38 -9.71
N PHE A 53 -5.99 4.30 -8.54
CA PHE A 53 -6.02 3.11 -7.70
C PHE A 53 -7.46 2.74 -7.32
N GLU A 54 -7.67 1.53 -6.83
CA GLU A 54 -8.95 1.17 -6.23
C GLU A 54 -9.28 2.10 -5.06
N ARG A 55 -10.57 2.35 -4.85
CA ARG A 55 -11.01 3.12 -3.69
C ARG A 55 -10.94 2.27 -2.43
N LEU A 56 -10.24 2.77 -1.43
CA LEU A 56 -10.16 2.20 -0.09
C LEU A 56 -10.88 3.08 0.93
N ASP A 57 -11.04 2.57 2.13
CA ASP A 57 -11.60 3.27 3.29
C ASP A 57 -10.48 4.09 3.98
N MET A 58 -10.61 4.36 5.28
CA MET A 58 -9.61 5.08 6.07
C MET A 58 -8.28 4.34 6.23
N SER A 59 -7.23 5.10 6.57
CA SER A 59 -5.93 4.55 6.95
C SER A 59 -5.92 4.04 8.40
N LEU A 60 -4.89 3.27 8.75
CA LEU A 60 -4.63 2.85 10.12
C LEU A 60 -4.33 4.07 11.00
N PHE A 61 -3.71 5.11 10.44
CA PHE A 61 -3.54 6.39 11.13
C PHE A 61 -4.88 7.00 11.53
N ASP A 62 -5.79 7.14 10.57
CA ASP A 62 -7.13 7.71 10.81
C ASP A 62 -7.91 6.91 11.86
N LEU A 63 -7.79 5.58 11.83
CA LEU A 63 -8.39 4.71 12.84
C LEU A 63 -7.81 4.97 14.24
N LEU A 64 -6.49 5.11 14.35
CA LEU A 64 -5.84 5.38 15.64
C LEU A 64 -6.24 6.76 16.18
N GLU A 65 -6.33 7.76 15.30
CA GLU A 65 -6.79 9.11 15.65
C GLU A 65 -8.24 9.10 16.13
N GLN A 66 -9.15 8.42 15.42
CA GLN A 66 -10.56 8.25 15.82
C GLN A 66 -10.74 7.53 17.16
N ARG A 67 -9.72 6.78 17.60
CA ARG A 67 -9.70 6.04 18.86
C ARG A 67 -8.86 6.73 19.92
N GLU A 68 -8.58 8.02 19.73
CA GLU A 68 -7.83 8.86 20.67
C GLU A 68 -6.47 8.26 21.07
N TRP A 69 -5.84 7.51 20.15
CA TRP A 69 -4.56 6.84 20.36
C TRP A 69 -4.57 5.81 21.51
N GLU A 70 -5.75 5.33 21.91
CA GLU A 70 -5.88 4.32 22.94
C GLU A 70 -5.23 2.99 22.54
N HIS A 71 -4.63 2.31 23.51
CA HIS A 71 -4.03 1.00 23.30
C HIS A 71 -5.06 0.00 22.77
N ARG A 72 -4.75 -0.63 21.65
CA ARG A 72 -5.59 -1.67 21.06
C ARG A 72 -5.19 -3.05 21.59
N PRO A 73 -6.17 -3.92 21.87
CA PRO A 73 -5.87 -5.27 22.29
C PRO A 73 -5.22 -6.07 21.14
N LEU A 74 -4.38 -7.06 21.49
CA LEU A 74 -3.54 -7.77 20.52
C LEU A 74 -4.34 -8.59 19.49
N ASP A 75 -5.58 -8.95 19.81
CA ASP A 75 -6.51 -9.60 18.91
C ASP A 75 -6.94 -8.70 17.74
N GLU A 76 -6.96 -7.38 17.92
CA GLU A 76 -7.15 -6.40 16.83
C GLU A 76 -5.84 -6.04 16.12
N ILE A 77 -4.76 -5.96 16.91
CA ILE A 77 -3.34 -6.14 16.60
C ILE A 77 -3.01 -7.04 15.39
N ARG A 78 -3.12 -8.34 15.69
CA ARG A 78 -2.54 -9.45 14.93
C ARG A 78 -3.08 -9.56 13.50
N PRO A 79 -4.38 -9.37 13.21
CA PRO A 79 -4.88 -9.42 11.84
C PRO A 79 -4.21 -8.40 10.91
N VAL A 80 -4.03 -7.15 11.37
CA VAL A 80 -3.37 -6.09 10.60
C VAL A 80 -1.91 -6.47 10.33
N ALA A 81 -1.17 -6.89 11.37
CA ALA A 81 0.22 -7.31 11.23
C ALA A 81 0.38 -8.51 10.27
N LYS A 82 -0.52 -9.50 10.33
CA LYS A 82 -0.50 -10.64 9.39
C LYS A 82 -0.70 -10.19 7.94
N GLN A 83 -1.65 -9.30 7.69
CA GLN A 83 -1.91 -8.79 6.34
C GLN A 83 -0.73 -7.96 5.81
N LEU A 84 -0.11 -7.14 6.68
CA LEU A 84 1.12 -6.41 6.36
C LEU A 84 2.26 -7.35 5.97
N LEU A 85 2.46 -8.45 6.71
CA LEU A 85 3.50 -9.44 6.39
C LEU A 85 3.27 -10.14 5.06
N VAL A 86 2.02 -10.46 4.70
CA VAL A 86 1.69 -11.05 3.39
C VAL A 86 2.09 -10.10 2.26
N ALA A 87 1.79 -8.81 2.39
CA ALA A 87 2.18 -7.82 1.38
C ALA A 87 3.70 -7.62 1.29
N LEU A 88 4.40 -7.60 2.41
CA LEU A 88 5.86 -7.50 2.42
C LEU A 88 6.54 -8.74 1.81
N ASP A 89 5.96 -9.94 1.98
CA ASP A 89 6.44 -11.16 1.34
C ASP A 89 6.24 -11.12 -0.19
N ALA A 90 5.11 -10.59 -0.65
CA ALA A 90 4.86 -10.37 -2.08
C ALA A 90 5.88 -9.39 -2.70
N LEU A 91 6.13 -8.26 -2.03
CA LEU A 91 7.14 -7.28 -2.46
C LEU A 91 8.55 -7.86 -2.48
N LYS A 92 8.89 -8.69 -1.49
CA LYS A 92 10.16 -9.42 -1.46
C LYS A 92 10.29 -10.35 -2.66
N GLY A 93 9.22 -11.04 -3.06
CA GLY A 93 9.19 -11.88 -4.26
C GLY A 93 9.51 -11.13 -5.55
N LEU A 94 9.18 -9.84 -5.60
CA LEU A 94 9.49 -8.93 -6.71
C LEU A 94 10.83 -8.19 -6.58
N GLY A 95 11.56 -8.36 -5.46
CA GLY A 95 12.78 -7.59 -5.19
C GLY A 95 12.54 -6.11 -4.90
N VAL A 96 11.35 -5.76 -4.41
CA VAL A 96 10.89 -4.41 -4.09
C VAL A 96 11.01 -4.10 -2.61
N LEU A 97 11.55 -2.93 -2.29
CA LEU A 97 11.49 -2.36 -0.95
C LEU A 97 10.47 -1.21 -0.91
N HIS A 98 9.55 -1.26 0.03
CA HIS A 98 8.59 -0.17 0.24
C HIS A 98 9.23 1.09 0.83
N THR A 99 10.19 0.98 1.75
CA THR A 99 10.90 2.11 2.37
C THR A 99 10.10 3.13 3.20
N ASP A 100 8.76 3.15 3.10
CA ASP A 100 7.86 4.10 3.79
C ASP A 100 6.66 3.40 4.44
N ILE A 101 6.91 2.28 5.15
CA ILE A 101 5.85 1.59 5.90
C ILE A 101 5.52 2.39 7.16
N LYS A 102 4.30 2.95 7.19
CA LYS A 102 3.75 3.73 8.30
C LYS A 102 2.21 3.63 8.33
N PRO A 103 1.54 3.98 9.44
CA PRO A 103 0.09 3.84 9.56
C PRO A 103 -0.73 4.54 8.46
N ASP A 104 -0.25 5.67 7.93
CA ASP A 104 -0.89 6.43 6.83
C ASP A 104 -0.96 5.66 5.51
N ASN A 105 -0.03 4.72 5.32
CA ASN A 105 0.15 3.92 4.11
C ASN A 105 -0.48 2.52 4.25
N VAL A 106 -1.24 2.31 5.32
CA VAL A 106 -1.93 1.05 5.63
C VAL A 106 -3.42 1.32 5.65
N MET A 107 -4.15 0.87 4.63
CA MET A 107 -5.53 1.27 4.37
C MET A 107 -6.51 0.10 4.59
N PHE A 108 -7.75 0.39 5.01
CA PHE A 108 -8.79 -0.63 5.12
C PHE A 108 -9.56 -0.78 3.79
N VAL A 109 -10.01 -2.01 3.47
CA VAL A 109 -10.77 -2.28 2.23
C VAL A 109 -12.25 -1.95 2.40
N ASN A 110 -12.82 -2.32 3.55
CA ASN A 110 -14.21 -2.02 3.88
C ASN A 110 -14.39 -2.16 5.39
N ARG A 111 -14.78 -1.10 6.11
CA ARG A 111 -15.41 -1.28 7.42
C ARG A 111 -16.80 -1.86 7.18
N LYS A 112 -17.06 -3.04 7.70
CA LYS A 112 -18.44 -3.37 8.05
C LYS A 112 -18.75 -2.53 9.26
N ASP A 113 -19.63 -1.56 9.09
CA ASP A 113 -20.29 -0.84 10.19
C ASP A 113 -20.98 -1.83 11.14
#